data_AF-A0A1S8WWG9-F1
#
_entry.id   AF-A0A1S8WWG9-F1
#
_cell.length_a   1.000
_cell.length_b   1.000
_cell.length_c   1.000
_cell.angle_alpha   90.00
_cell.angle_beta   90.00
_cell.angle_gamma   90.00
#
_symmetry.space_group_name_H-M   'P 1'
#
loop_
_entity.id
_entity.type
_entity.pdbx_description
1 polymer ?
#
loop_
_entity_poly.entity_id
_entity_poly.type
_entity_poly.pdbx_seq_one_letter_code
_entity_poly.pdbx_strand_id
1 'polypeptide(L)'
;QTNFHLSHTLSYKNGFRVPKPYPEVGIGGKPLKVNQLTESELDDLANFQPTLTYGNTRQAPPTEFLPAHVALDKKVLRFYGYFKETVNESPLEHYRVRYVQIFYFLEDDSIQIMEPHQNNSGIPQGKLVRRHRIPKNDMGDPYNWRDLNLGVNLAIYGRVYRITNCDKFTHDFLESEGVEVNPPEPEPVDPYLDNRARREALGVSKTPSSFDKRRQHLELDRKVLRFYAIWDDREEQFGDCRKFTIQYYLADDTLEVVEVHEVNDGRDPFPLLLRRSRVPKDRDDVPPTFPSVSMELT
;
A
#
# COMPACT_ATOMS: atom_id res chain seq x y z
N GLN A 1 48.84 -5.16 81.88
CA GLN A 1 48.33 -3.80 82.12
C GLN A 1 47.16 -3.57 81.18
N THR A 2 45.96 -3.34 81.70
CA THR A 2 44.77 -3.07 80.89
C THR A 2 44.67 -1.57 80.59
N ASN A 3 44.98 -1.18 79.36
CA ASN A 3 44.80 0.18 78.88
C ASN A 3 43.36 0.36 78.37
N PHE A 4 42.56 1.20 79.04
CA PHE A 4 41.16 1.50 78.68
C PHE A 4 40.99 2.90 78.08
N HIS A 5 42.06 3.50 77.58
CA HIS A 5 42.02 4.84 77.00
C HIS A 5 41.10 4.87 75.77
N LEU A 6 40.15 5.81 75.77
CA LEU A 6 39.26 6.11 74.65
C LEU A 6 40.01 6.98 73.63
N SER A 7 39.90 6.68 72.34
CA SER A 7 40.49 7.50 71.29
C SER A 7 39.76 8.84 71.16
N HIS A 8 40.51 9.92 70.98
CA HIS A 8 39.95 11.26 70.80
C HIS A 8 39.42 11.42 69.37
N THR A 9 38.19 11.93 69.24
CA THR A 9 37.54 12.19 67.95
C THR A 9 37.65 13.66 67.51
N LEU A 10 38.32 14.51 68.30
CA LEU A 10 38.52 15.93 68.04
C LEU A 10 40.01 16.24 67.96
N SER A 11 40.44 16.90 66.90
CA SER A 11 41.84 17.29 66.68
C SER A 11 41.92 18.78 66.32
N TYR A 12 43.12 19.35 66.38
CA TYR A 12 43.38 20.71 65.88
C TYR A 12 44.28 20.62 64.66
N LYS A 13 43.88 21.32 63.59
CA LYS A 13 44.70 21.51 62.40
C LYS A 13 44.80 23.01 62.14
N ASN A 14 46.03 23.53 62.16
CA ASN A 14 46.33 24.94 61.91
C ASN A 14 45.51 25.91 62.77
N GLY A 15 45.36 25.61 64.07
CA GLY A 15 44.64 26.46 65.03
C GLY A 15 43.12 26.30 65.05
N PHE A 16 42.52 25.58 64.10
CA PHE A 16 41.09 25.30 64.07
C PHE A 16 40.75 23.91 64.60
N ARG A 17 39.64 23.81 65.35
CA ARG A 17 39.09 22.53 65.83
C ARG A 17 38.46 21.79 64.65
N VAL A 18 38.96 20.59 64.36
CA VAL A 18 38.45 19.72 63.28
C VAL A 18 38.03 18.37 63.89
N PRO A 19 36.77 17.94 63.71
CA PRO A 19 36.35 16.59 64.11
C PRO A 19 36.97 15.55 63.16
N LYS A 20 37.50 14.45 63.71
CA LYS A 20 37.86 13.27 62.91
C LYS A 20 36.57 12.53 62.52
N PRO A 21 36.39 12.13 61.25
CA PRO A 21 35.16 11.50 60.79
C PRO A 21 34.94 10.11 61.41
N TYR A 22 36.01 9.37 61.71
CA TYR A 22 35.97 8.07 62.38
C TYR A 22 37.19 7.89 63.32
N PRO A 23 37.05 7.15 64.44
CA PRO A 23 38.20 6.76 65.25
C PRO A 23 39.06 5.74 64.49
N GLU A 24 40.37 5.99 64.40
CA GLU A 24 41.34 5.09 63.75
C GLU A 24 41.67 3.87 64.64
N VAL A 25 41.54 4.02 65.97
CA VAL A 25 41.84 2.99 66.97
C VAL A 25 40.71 2.87 67.99
N GLY A 26 40.42 1.65 68.42
CA GLY A 26 39.46 1.30 69.45
C GLY A 26 40.04 1.40 70.86
N ILE A 27 39.23 1.03 71.86
CA ILE A 27 39.59 1.10 73.28
C ILE A 27 40.87 0.30 73.54
N GLY A 28 41.86 0.95 74.13
CA GLY A 28 43.17 0.34 74.42
C GLY A 28 44.14 0.33 73.23
N GLY A 29 43.90 1.14 72.20
CA GLY A 29 44.84 1.39 71.10
C GLY A 29 44.86 0.31 70.02
N LYS A 30 43.91 -0.63 70.03
CA LYS A 30 43.79 -1.64 68.98
C LYS A 30 43.23 -1.01 67.70
N PRO A 31 43.84 -1.23 66.52
CA PRO A 31 43.31 -0.68 65.26
C PRO A 31 41.89 -1.23 65.01
N LEU A 32 40.97 -0.35 64.62
CA LEU A 32 39.63 -0.76 64.23
C LEU A 32 39.70 -1.38 62.83
N LYS A 33 39.06 -2.54 62.62
CA LYS A 33 38.93 -3.12 61.27
C LYS A 33 38.05 -2.20 60.43
N VAL A 34 38.67 -1.41 59.56
CA VAL A 34 37.98 -0.65 58.52
C VAL A 34 38.05 -1.49 57.24
N ASN A 35 36.91 -1.79 56.60
CA ASN A 35 36.82 -2.54 55.35
C ASN A 35 37.27 -1.73 54.11
N GLN A 36 38.09 -0.70 54.30
CA GLN A 36 38.63 0.09 53.19
C GLN A 36 40.05 -0.40 52.94
N LEU A 37 40.20 -1.13 51.85
CA LEU A 37 41.49 -1.52 51.31
C LEU A 37 42.27 -0.25 51.00
N THR A 38 43.55 -0.25 51.37
CA THR A 38 44.49 0.82 51.01
C THR A 38 44.74 0.82 49.49
N GLU A 39 45.16 1.96 48.93
CA GLU A 39 45.46 2.06 47.48
C GLU A 39 46.49 1.00 47.04
N SER A 40 47.48 0.70 47.88
CA SER A 40 48.45 -0.36 47.62
C SER A 40 47.82 -1.76 47.59
N GLU A 41 46.87 -2.04 48.49
CA GLU A 41 46.17 -3.32 48.49
C GLU A 41 45.21 -3.44 47.29
N LEU A 42 44.66 -2.33 46.81
CA LEU A 42 43.88 -2.29 45.57
C LEU A 42 44.75 -2.60 44.35
N ASP A 43 45.95 -2.01 44.30
CA ASP A 43 46.88 -2.18 43.18
C ASP A 43 47.47 -3.60 43.15
N ASP A 44 47.78 -4.16 44.31
CA ASP A 44 48.19 -5.56 44.46
C ASP A 44 47.08 -6.52 44.02
N LEU A 45 45.81 -6.22 44.32
CA LEU A 45 44.66 -7.03 43.91
C LEU A 45 44.37 -6.92 42.41
N ALA A 46 44.53 -5.73 41.83
CA ALA A 46 44.35 -5.50 40.39
C ALA A 46 45.41 -6.21 39.55
N ASN A 47 46.63 -6.32 40.09
CA ASN A 47 47.76 -7.00 39.45
C ASN A 47 47.88 -8.48 39.83
N PHE A 48 47.03 -8.98 40.74
CA PHE A 48 47.01 -10.38 41.11
C PHE A 48 46.45 -11.22 39.96
N GLN A 49 47.33 -11.90 39.23
CA GLN A 49 46.94 -12.96 38.29
C GLN A 49 46.89 -14.29 39.06
N PRO A 50 45.70 -14.79 39.46
CA PRO A 50 45.62 -16.08 40.14
C PRO A 50 46.00 -17.17 39.14
N THR A 51 47.21 -17.72 39.27
CA THR A 51 47.55 -18.98 38.62
C THR A 51 46.76 -20.08 39.32
N LEU A 52 45.68 -20.55 38.69
CA LEU A 52 44.85 -21.63 39.23
C LEU A 52 45.71 -22.87 39.51
N THR A 53 45.55 -23.46 40.70
CA THR A 53 46.23 -24.69 41.14
C THR A 53 45.89 -25.91 40.26
N TYR A 54 44.87 -25.80 39.41
CA TYR A 54 44.39 -26.84 38.49
C TYR A 54 44.69 -26.51 37.02
N GLY A 55 45.94 -26.16 36.72
CA GLY A 55 46.43 -26.03 35.34
C GLY A 55 45.78 -24.91 34.52
N ASN A 56 46.37 -24.63 33.37
CA ASN A 56 45.83 -23.64 32.43
C ASN A 56 44.43 -24.08 32.00
N THR A 57 43.45 -23.16 32.05
CA THR A 57 42.15 -23.35 31.42
C THR A 57 42.39 -23.81 29.98
N ARG A 58 41.80 -24.95 29.57
CA ARG A 58 41.88 -25.41 28.17
C ARG A 58 41.51 -24.24 27.29
N GLN A 59 42.47 -23.74 26.50
CA GLN A 59 42.19 -22.71 25.51
C GLN A 59 41.08 -23.25 24.62
N ALA A 60 40.04 -22.45 24.40
CA ALA A 60 39.01 -22.81 23.45
C ALA A 60 39.70 -23.21 22.14
N PRO A 61 39.30 -24.33 21.51
CA PRO A 61 39.90 -24.72 20.25
C PRO A 61 39.83 -23.52 19.29
N PRO A 62 40.91 -23.25 18.52
CA PRO A 62 40.89 -22.16 17.57
C PRO A 62 39.69 -22.36 16.65
N THR A 63 38.84 -21.35 16.53
CA THR A 63 37.69 -21.37 15.63
C THR A 63 38.17 -21.69 14.23
N GLU A 64 37.61 -22.73 13.61
CA GLU A 64 37.94 -23.12 12.25
C GLU A 64 37.66 -21.94 11.32
N PHE A 65 38.67 -21.52 10.55
CA PHE A 65 38.53 -20.38 9.63
C PHE A 65 37.60 -20.79 8.49
N LEU A 66 36.39 -20.24 8.50
CA LEU A 66 35.43 -20.42 7.42
C LEU A 66 35.51 -19.21 6.47
N PRO A 67 35.91 -19.39 5.19
CA PRO A 67 35.93 -18.30 4.23
C PRO A 67 34.55 -17.67 4.06
N ALA A 68 34.50 -16.35 3.82
CA ALA A 68 33.25 -15.60 3.71
C ALA A 68 32.29 -16.18 2.65
N HIS A 69 32.80 -16.56 1.48
CA HIS A 69 31.99 -17.16 0.41
C HIS A 69 31.34 -18.50 0.81
N VAL A 70 31.93 -19.22 1.78
CA VAL A 70 31.35 -20.47 2.32
C VAL A 70 30.36 -20.14 3.46
N ALA A 71 30.74 -19.21 4.34
CA ALA A 71 29.91 -18.79 5.47
C ALA A 71 28.60 -18.08 5.06
N LEU A 72 28.65 -17.40 3.91
CA LEU A 72 27.56 -16.59 3.35
C LEU A 72 26.96 -17.20 2.07
N ASP A 73 27.29 -18.45 1.73
CA ASP A 73 26.70 -19.18 0.60
C ASP A 73 25.16 -19.15 0.70
N LYS A 74 24.51 -18.87 -0.43
CA LYS A 74 23.04 -18.76 -0.59
C LYS A 74 22.34 -17.70 0.28
N LYS A 75 23.08 -16.87 1.02
CA LYS A 75 22.50 -15.72 1.72
C LYS A 75 22.40 -14.55 0.74
N VAL A 76 21.17 -14.13 0.47
CA VAL A 76 20.89 -13.07 -0.50
C VAL A 76 19.99 -12.03 0.15
N LEU A 77 20.41 -10.78 0.07
CA LEU A 77 19.58 -9.67 0.51
C LEU A 77 18.65 -9.26 -0.61
N ARG A 78 17.33 -9.29 -0.36
CA ARG A 78 16.30 -8.83 -1.30
C ARG A 78 15.67 -7.53 -0.82
N PHE A 79 15.76 -6.52 -1.67
CA PHE A 79 15.11 -5.22 -1.51
C PHE A 79 14.04 -5.03 -2.59
N TYR A 80 12.99 -4.29 -2.24
CA TYR A 80 11.97 -3.81 -3.15
C TYR A 80 12.18 -2.32 -3.38
N GLY A 81 11.94 -1.91 -4.62
CA GLY A 81 12.06 -0.52 -4.99
C GLY A 81 11.36 -0.23 -6.29
N TYR A 82 11.53 1.00 -6.75
CA TYR A 82 11.01 1.43 -8.03
C TYR A 82 11.96 2.43 -8.69
N PHE A 83 11.78 2.64 -9.99
CA PHE A 83 12.31 3.82 -10.67
C PHE A 83 11.22 4.44 -11.53
N LYS A 84 11.32 5.74 -11.77
CA LYS A 84 10.39 6.46 -12.65
C LYS A 84 11.01 6.53 -14.04
N GLU A 85 10.25 6.13 -15.04
CA GLU A 85 10.63 6.24 -16.44
C GLU A 85 9.77 7.33 -17.08
N THR A 86 10.41 8.34 -17.65
CA THR A 86 9.71 9.41 -18.39
C THR A 86 9.13 8.85 -19.68
N VAL A 87 7.86 9.17 -19.95
CA VAL A 87 7.18 8.77 -21.19
C VAL A 87 6.88 10.02 -21.99
N ASN A 88 7.37 10.03 -23.22
CA ASN A 88 7.13 11.13 -24.15
C ASN A 88 5.91 10.80 -25.01
N GLU A 89 5.12 11.82 -25.36
CA GLU A 89 4.05 11.73 -26.38
C GLU A 89 2.88 10.77 -26.08
N SER A 90 2.65 10.43 -24.81
CA SER A 90 1.44 9.70 -24.40
C SER A 90 0.35 10.67 -23.91
N PRO A 91 -0.90 10.54 -24.39
CA PRO A 91 -2.02 11.31 -23.86
C PRO A 91 -2.50 10.80 -22.49
N LEU A 92 -2.06 9.60 -22.07
CA LEU A 92 -2.52 8.94 -20.85
C LEU A 92 -1.59 9.17 -19.65
N GLU A 93 -0.29 9.35 -19.87
CA GLU A 93 0.71 9.46 -18.80
C GLU A 93 1.95 10.25 -19.23
N HIS A 94 2.59 10.95 -18.28
CA HIS A 94 3.87 11.64 -18.49
C HIS A 94 5.07 10.85 -17.94
N TYR A 95 4.81 9.93 -17.01
CA TYR A 95 5.81 9.04 -16.44
C TYR A 95 5.12 7.74 -16.02
N ARG A 96 5.88 6.65 -16.02
CA ARG A 96 5.49 5.36 -15.49
C ARG A 96 6.38 4.96 -14.32
N VAL A 97 5.81 4.24 -13.36
CA VAL A 97 6.52 3.73 -12.20
C VAL A 97 6.79 2.25 -12.44
N ARG A 98 8.08 1.87 -12.48
CA ARG A 98 8.48 0.47 -12.68
C ARG A 98 9.04 -0.10 -11.39
N TYR A 99 8.31 -1.06 -10.84
CA TYR A 99 8.69 -1.79 -9.64
C TYR A 99 9.82 -2.77 -9.95
N VAL A 100 10.77 -2.89 -9.03
CA VAL A 100 11.94 -3.76 -9.17
C VAL A 100 12.24 -4.47 -7.87
N GLN A 101 12.87 -5.63 -7.99
CA GLN A 101 13.50 -6.37 -6.92
C GLN A 101 15.01 -6.31 -7.13
N ILE A 102 15.72 -5.87 -6.08
CA ILE A 102 17.17 -5.73 -6.05
C ILE A 102 17.70 -6.84 -5.16
N PHE A 103 18.57 -7.68 -5.70
CA PHE A 103 19.21 -8.78 -5.02
C PHE A 103 20.69 -8.45 -4.82
N TYR A 104 21.17 -8.52 -3.58
CA TYR A 104 22.57 -8.43 -3.21
C TYR A 104 23.03 -9.79 -2.69
N PHE A 105 24.00 -10.40 -3.35
CA PHE A 105 24.52 -11.72 -2.98
C PHE A 105 25.70 -11.54 -2.01
N LEU A 106 25.56 -12.04 -0.79
CA LEU A 106 26.57 -11.87 0.26
C LEU A 106 27.84 -12.71 0.03
N GLU A 107 27.76 -13.71 -0.85
CA GLU A 107 28.90 -14.58 -1.18
C GLU A 107 30.00 -13.87 -1.99
N ASP A 108 29.63 -12.90 -2.85
CA ASP A 108 30.54 -12.29 -3.84
C ASP A 108 30.33 -10.77 -4.05
N ASP A 109 29.51 -10.13 -3.21
CA ASP A 109 29.15 -8.70 -3.31
C ASP A 109 28.56 -8.31 -4.69
N SER A 110 27.89 -9.25 -5.36
CA SER A 110 27.24 -8.99 -6.65
C SER A 110 25.81 -8.49 -6.48
N ILE A 111 25.36 -7.67 -7.43
CA ILE A 111 24.00 -7.15 -7.48
C ILE A 111 23.30 -7.65 -8.74
N GLN A 112 22.03 -8.01 -8.60
CA GLN A 112 21.12 -8.32 -9.69
C GLN A 112 19.83 -7.52 -9.50
N ILE A 113 19.32 -6.92 -10.59
CA ILE A 113 18.05 -6.18 -10.55
C ILE A 113 17.10 -6.82 -11.55
N MET A 114 15.90 -7.13 -11.08
CA MET A 114 14.85 -7.69 -11.92
C MET A 114 13.51 -7.02 -11.66
N GLU A 115 12.77 -6.83 -12.74
CA GLU A 115 11.39 -6.40 -12.71
C GLU A 115 10.47 -7.62 -12.65
N PRO A 116 9.54 -7.67 -11.69
CA PRO A 116 8.55 -8.74 -11.61
C PRO A 116 7.64 -8.72 -12.85
N HIS A 117 7.18 -9.89 -13.26
CA HIS A 117 6.27 -10.00 -14.40
C HIS A 117 4.89 -9.42 -14.07
N GLN A 118 4.36 -8.57 -14.94
CA GLN A 118 3.02 -7.99 -14.82
C GLN A 118 2.21 -8.29 -16.08
N ASN A 119 1.05 -8.93 -15.89
CA ASN A 119 0.14 -9.26 -16.96
C ASN A 119 -0.32 -8.00 -17.70
N ASN A 120 -0.39 -8.07 -19.03
CA ASN A 120 -0.84 -6.97 -19.89
C ASN A 120 -0.02 -5.67 -19.73
N SER A 121 1.27 -5.76 -19.35
CA SER A 121 2.15 -4.57 -19.26
C SER A 121 2.58 -4.05 -20.63
N GLY A 122 2.74 -4.92 -21.62
CA GLY A 122 3.14 -4.54 -22.98
C GLY A 122 4.62 -4.14 -23.13
N ILE A 123 5.43 -4.26 -22.05
CA ILE A 123 6.86 -3.92 -22.01
C ILE A 123 7.67 -5.20 -21.76
N PRO A 124 8.90 -5.35 -22.32
CA PRO A 124 9.79 -6.44 -21.93
C PRO A 124 10.17 -6.32 -20.45
N GLN A 125 9.94 -7.41 -19.71
CA GLN A 125 10.15 -7.53 -18.26
C GLN A 125 11.16 -8.63 -17.93
N GLY A 126 11.58 -8.68 -16.66
CA GLY A 126 12.51 -9.68 -16.15
C GLY A 126 13.83 -9.04 -15.71
N LYS A 127 14.96 -9.65 -16.07
CA LYS A 127 16.28 -9.20 -15.60
C LYS A 127 16.69 -7.88 -16.28
N LEU A 128 16.64 -6.79 -15.52
CA LEU A 128 17.12 -5.47 -15.95
C LEU A 128 18.64 -5.36 -15.89
N VAL A 129 19.23 -5.89 -14.80
CA VAL A 129 20.67 -5.93 -14.59
C VAL A 129 21.07 -7.36 -14.26
N ARG A 130 22.01 -7.91 -15.03
CA ARG A 130 22.57 -9.26 -14.79
C ARG A 130 23.38 -9.26 -13.49
N ARG A 131 23.51 -10.42 -12.85
CA ARG A 131 24.31 -10.59 -11.64
C ARG A 131 25.79 -10.34 -11.92
N HIS A 132 26.36 -9.34 -11.27
CA HIS A 132 27.79 -9.05 -11.23
C HIS A 132 28.07 -7.96 -10.18
N ARG A 133 29.34 -7.71 -9.87
CA ARG A 133 29.76 -6.62 -8.97
C ARG A 133 29.63 -5.29 -9.70
N ILE A 134 28.87 -4.37 -9.13
CA ILE A 134 28.55 -3.09 -9.76
C ILE A 134 29.38 -1.99 -9.09
N PRO A 135 30.14 -1.18 -9.86
CA PRO A 135 30.87 -0.05 -9.31
C PRO A 135 29.91 1.06 -8.92
N LYS A 136 30.10 1.60 -7.71
CA LYS A 136 29.37 2.73 -7.13
C LYS A 136 29.86 4.07 -7.67
N ASN A 137 31.17 4.19 -7.88
CA ASN A 137 31.86 5.41 -8.30
C ASN A 137 32.78 5.15 -9.50
N ASP A 138 33.24 6.22 -10.15
CA ASP A 138 34.21 6.15 -11.27
C ASP A 138 35.56 5.51 -10.88
N MET A 139 35.86 5.46 -9.58
CA MET A 139 37.05 4.78 -9.03
C MET A 139 36.94 3.24 -9.07
N GLY A 140 35.76 2.69 -9.35
CA GLY A 140 35.54 1.25 -9.43
C GLY A 140 35.21 0.58 -8.09
N ASP A 141 35.02 1.34 -7.01
CA ASP A 141 34.61 0.81 -5.71
C ASP A 141 33.23 0.14 -5.83
N PRO A 142 33.09 -1.15 -5.50
CA PRO A 142 31.81 -1.84 -5.60
C PRO A 142 30.84 -1.40 -4.50
N TYR A 143 29.55 -1.54 -4.76
CA TYR A 143 28.54 -1.40 -3.71
C TYR A 143 28.75 -2.42 -2.59
N ASN A 144 28.59 -1.97 -1.35
CA ASN A 144 28.53 -2.83 -0.18
C ASN A 144 27.08 -2.95 0.33
N TRP A 145 26.75 -4.04 1.02
CA TRP A 145 25.46 -4.19 1.67
C TRP A 145 25.15 -3.06 2.66
N ARG A 146 26.18 -2.44 3.27
CA ARG A 146 26.06 -1.26 4.15
C ARG A 146 25.62 0.01 3.43
N ASP A 147 25.78 0.08 2.11
CA ASP A 147 25.31 1.19 1.30
C ASP A 147 23.80 1.11 0.99
N LEU A 148 23.16 -0.02 1.33
CA LEU A 148 21.77 -0.31 1.01
C LEU A 148 20.92 -0.20 2.28
N ASN A 149 19.95 0.70 2.29
CA ASN A 149 18.93 0.83 3.33
C ASN A 149 17.61 1.33 2.70
N LEU A 150 16.51 1.26 3.44
CA LEU A 150 15.22 1.80 2.98
C LEU A 150 15.32 3.32 2.88
N GLY A 151 14.71 3.89 1.83
CA GLY A 151 14.80 5.32 1.55
C GLY A 151 16.16 5.76 1.00
N VAL A 152 16.98 4.85 0.48
CA VAL A 152 18.22 5.18 -0.24
C VAL A 152 18.01 5.12 -1.75
N ASN A 153 18.69 6.03 -2.46
CA ASN A 153 18.72 6.07 -3.93
C ASN A 153 19.94 5.32 -4.44
N LEU A 154 19.72 4.26 -5.20
CA LEU A 154 20.74 3.41 -5.79
C LEU A 154 20.92 3.77 -7.27
N ALA A 155 22.03 4.40 -7.64
CA ALA A 155 22.33 4.84 -9.00
C ALA A 155 23.16 3.78 -9.75
N ILE A 156 22.53 3.05 -10.68
CA ILE A 156 23.17 1.97 -11.43
C ILE A 156 22.93 2.19 -12.92
N TYR A 157 24.00 2.25 -13.71
CA TYR A 157 23.97 2.39 -15.17
C TYR A 157 23.05 3.49 -15.69
N GLY A 158 23.12 4.67 -15.06
CA GLY A 158 22.33 5.84 -15.47
C GLY A 158 20.85 5.80 -15.04
N ARG A 159 20.45 4.80 -14.24
CA ARG A 159 19.11 4.73 -13.63
C ARG A 159 19.21 4.86 -12.12
N VAL A 160 18.27 5.58 -11.52
CA VAL A 160 18.19 5.76 -10.08
C VAL A 160 17.01 4.96 -9.54
N TYR A 161 17.31 3.96 -8.72
CA TYR A 161 16.34 3.11 -8.07
C TYR A 161 16.11 3.60 -6.63
N ARG A 162 14.86 3.83 -6.25
CA ARG A 162 14.47 4.14 -4.87
C ARG A 162 14.17 2.85 -4.15
N ILE A 163 14.91 2.54 -3.09
CA ILE A 163 14.62 1.38 -2.23
C ILE A 163 13.49 1.78 -1.29
N THR A 164 12.36 1.07 -1.33
CA THR A 164 11.17 1.36 -0.53
C THR A 164 10.98 0.37 0.61
N ASN A 165 11.26 -0.90 0.36
CA ASN A 165 11.02 -1.99 1.30
C ASN A 165 12.09 -3.09 1.20
N CYS A 166 12.11 -4.02 2.14
CA CYS A 166 12.98 -5.19 2.11
C CYS A 166 12.26 -6.43 2.66
N ASP A 167 12.85 -7.61 2.44
CA ASP A 167 12.36 -8.85 3.03
C ASP A 167 12.61 -8.94 4.53
N LYS A 168 11.91 -9.88 5.19
CA LYS A 168 12.15 -10.17 6.60
C LYS A 168 13.60 -10.61 6.86
N PHE A 169 14.13 -11.52 6.04
CA PHE A 169 15.51 -11.99 6.18
C PHE A 169 16.52 -10.83 6.09
N THR A 170 16.31 -9.89 5.17
CA THR A 170 17.19 -8.73 5.03
C THR A 170 17.13 -7.79 6.19
N HIS A 171 15.92 -7.57 6.71
CA HIS A 171 15.73 -6.74 7.89
C HIS A 171 16.50 -7.32 9.07
N ASP A 172 16.25 -8.61 9.39
CA ASP A 172 16.88 -9.31 10.50
C ASP A 172 18.42 -9.37 10.33
N PHE A 173 18.90 -9.57 9.10
CA PHE A 173 20.34 -9.58 8.80
C PHE A 173 20.99 -8.21 9.04
N LEU A 174 20.40 -7.14 8.52
CA LEU A 174 20.93 -5.78 8.69
C LEU A 174 20.98 -5.39 10.16
N GLU A 175 19.92 -5.68 10.93
CA GLU A 175 19.90 -5.44 12.38
C GLU A 175 20.97 -6.26 13.11
N SER A 176 21.16 -7.54 12.74
CA SER A 176 22.18 -8.40 13.36
C SER A 176 23.62 -7.91 13.11
N GLU A 177 23.85 -7.25 11.98
CA GLU A 177 25.13 -6.65 11.61
C GLU A 177 25.28 -5.20 12.11
N GLY A 178 24.31 -4.71 12.90
CA GLY A 178 24.35 -3.40 13.55
C GLY A 178 23.87 -2.23 12.68
N VAL A 179 23.15 -2.49 11.59
CA VAL A 179 22.52 -1.46 10.76
C VAL A 179 21.06 -1.29 11.16
N GLU A 180 20.70 -0.08 11.58
CA GLU A 180 19.31 0.29 11.84
C GLU A 180 18.56 0.46 10.51
N VAL A 181 17.54 -0.37 10.29
CA VAL A 181 16.73 -0.35 9.07
C VAL A 181 15.68 0.75 9.20
N ASN A 182 15.62 1.63 8.20
CA ASN A 182 14.63 2.70 8.16
C ASN A 182 13.20 2.12 8.02
N PRO A 183 12.15 2.87 8.40
CA PRO A 183 10.78 2.42 8.15
C PRO A 183 10.49 2.33 6.64
N PRO A 184 9.62 1.40 6.19
CA PRO A 184 9.25 1.29 4.78
C PRO A 184 8.61 2.56 4.23
N GLU A 185 8.98 2.94 3.02
CA GLU A 185 8.38 4.08 2.33
C GLU A 185 7.18 3.64 1.49
N PRO A 186 6.11 4.45 1.43
CA PRO A 186 4.98 4.16 0.56
C PRO A 186 5.42 4.20 -0.91
N GLU A 187 5.06 3.16 -1.64
CA GLU A 187 5.29 3.06 -3.07
C GLU A 187 4.41 4.07 -3.84
N PRO A 188 4.96 4.81 -4.82
CA PRO A 188 4.17 5.77 -5.57
C PRO A 188 3.24 5.05 -6.54
N VAL A 189 2.02 5.55 -6.64
CA VAL A 189 1.02 5.02 -7.56
C VAL A 189 1.42 5.36 -9.00
N ASP A 190 1.34 4.36 -9.88
CA ASP A 190 1.49 4.52 -11.32
C ASP A 190 0.20 5.14 -11.91
N PRO A 191 0.28 6.32 -12.58
CA PRO A 191 -0.91 7.00 -13.11
C PRO A 191 -1.71 6.17 -14.11
N TYR A 192 -1.06 5.35 -14.92
CA TYR A 192 -1.73 4.50 -15.89
C TYR A 192 -2.45 3.33 -15.22
N LEU A 193 -1.82 2.68 -14.23
CA LEU A 193 -2.45 1.60 -13.48
C LEU A 193 -3.67 2.09 -12.68
N ASP A 194 -3.59 3.27 -12.06
CA ASP A 194 -4.71 3.86 -11.34
C ASP A 194 -5.89 4.18 -12.28
N ASN A 195 -5.62 4.85 -13.41
CA ASN A 195 -6.64 5.16 -14.40
C ASN A 195 -7.26 3.90 -15.02
N ARG A 196 -6.48 2.84 -15.20
CA ARG A 196 -6.98 1.54 -15.65
C ARG A 196 -7.89 0.90 -14.60
N ALA A 197 -7.45 0.84 -13.35
CA ALA A 197 -8.24 0.30 -12.24
C ALA A 197 -9.56 1.06 -12.08
N ARG A 198 -9.55 2.39 -12.21
CA ARG A 198 -10.76 3.21 -12.17
C ARG A 198 -11.74 2.88 -13.31
N ARG A 199 -11.23 2.69 -14.53
CA ARG A 199 -12.07 2.27 -15.68
C ARG A 199 -12.66 0.87 -15.50
N GLU A 200 -11.89 -0.05 -14.95
CA GLU A 200 -12.35 -1.41 -14.67
C GLU A 200 -13.38 -1.42 -13.52
N ALA A 201 -13.19 -0.59 -12.48
CA ALA A 201 -14.11 -0.43 -11.35
C ALA A 201 -15.43 0.24 -11.73
N LEU A 202 -15.44 1.11 -12.74
CA LEU A 202 -16.64 1.73 -13.31
C LEU A 202 -17.58 0.74 -14.01
N GLY A 203 -17.27 -0.56 -13.97
CA GLY A 203 -18.21 -1.69 -14.04
C GLY A 203 -19.41 -1.49 -14.95
N VAL A 204 -19.38 -2.16 -16.11
CA VAL A 204 -20.54 -2.35 -17.00
C VAL A 204 -21.81 -2.52 -16.17
N SER A 205 -22.79 -1.63 -16.37
CA SER A 205 -24.06 -1.62 -15.64
C SER A 205 -24.61 -3.05 -15.58
N LYS A 206 -24.52 -3.69 -14.41
CA LYS A 206 -25.20 -4.95 -14.16
C LYS A 206 -26.68 -4.60 -14.11
N THR A 207 -27.42 -4.81 -15.20
CA THR A 207 -28.87 -4.68 -15.23
C THR A 207 -29.46 -5.60 -14.15
N PRO A 208 -29.95 -5.04 -13.03
CA PRO A 208 -30.48 -5.84 -11.94
C PRO A 208 -31.96 -6.04 -12.25
N SER A 209 -32.32 -7.01 -13.09
CA SER A 209 -33.72 -7.36 -13.25
C SER A 209 -33.91 -8.82 -13.62
N SER A 210 -34.71 -9.52 -12.80
CA SER A 210 -35.25 -10.86 -13.05
C SER A 210 -36.09 -10.94 -14.34
N PHE A 211 -36.61 -9.78 -14.79
CA PHE A 211 -37.39 -9.62 -16.00
C PHE A 211 -36.59 -8.81 -17.03
N ASP A 212 -35.66 -9.50 -17.72
CA ASP A 212 -34.89 -8.92 -18.83
C ASP A 212 -35.84 -8.51 -19.98
N LYS A 213 -35.55 -7.40 -20.68
CA LYS A 213 -36.31 -6.93 -21.86
C LYS A 213 -36.48 -8.04 -22.89
N ARG A 214 -35.47 -8.89 -23.05
CA ARG A 214 -35.55 -10.07 -23.92
C ARG A 214 -36.61 -11.07 -23.45
N ARG A 215 -36.65 -11.33 -22.14
CA ARG A 215 -37.64 -12.23 -21.55
C ARG A 215 -39.06 -11.67 -21.67
N GLN A 216 -39.24 -10.38 -21.40
CA GLN A 216 -40.50 -9.66 -21.60
C GLN A 216 -41.01 -9.83 -23.04
N HIS A 217 -40.14 -9.57 -24.03
CA HIS A 217 -40.50 -9.74 -25.42
C HIS A 217 -40.90 -11.19 -25.73
N LEU A 218 -40.11 -12.19 -25.30
CA LEU A 218 -40.39 -13.59 -25.61
C LEU A 218 -41.67 -14.13 -24.95
N GLU A 219 -41.98 -13.74 -23.71
CA GLU A 219 -43.14 -14.26 -22.97
C GLU A 219 -44.44 -13.50 -23.26
N LEU A 220 -44.33 -12.22 -23.61
CA LEU A 220 -45.45 -11.31 -23.81
C LEU A 220 -45.64 -10.88 -25.28
N ASP A 221 -44.86 -11.44 -26.22
CA ASP A 221 -45.08 -11.24 -27.64
C ASP A 221 -46.53 -11.56 -28.02
N ARG A 222 -47.12 -10.70 -28.86
CA ARG A 222 -48.52 -10.78 -29.33
C ARG A 222 -49.60 -10.65 -28.25
N LYS A 223 -49.26 -10.39 -26.98
CA LYS A 223 -50.23 -10.05 -25.95
C LYS A 223 -50.47 -8.55 -25.96
N VAL A 224 -51.65 -8.15 -26.45
CA VAL A 224 -52.07 -6.75 -26.57
C VAL A 224 -53.33 -6.54 -25.72
N LEU A 225 -53.29 -5.59 -24.81
CA LEU A 225 -54.47 -5.16 -24.06
C LEU A 225 -55.20 -4.12 -24.89
N ARG A 226 -56.48 -4.36 -25.18
CA ARG A 226 -57.32 -3.45 -25.97
C ARG A 226 -58.39 -2.84 -25.09
N PHE A 227 -58.39 -1.52 -24.99
CA PHE A 227 -59.37 -0.73 -24.26
C PHE A 227 -60.19 0.12 -25.22
N TYR A 228 -61.46 0.29 -24.91
CA TYR A 228 -62.34 1.22 -25.63
C TYR A 228 -62.40 2.52 -24.83
N ALA A 229 -62.12 3.63 -25.50
CA ALA A 229 -62.09 4.95 -24.91
C ALA A 229 -63.04 5.88 -25.67
N ILE A 230 -63.56 6.86 -24.96
CA ILE A 230 -64.36 7.94 -25.53
C ILE A 230 -63.65 9.23 -25.15
N TRP A 231 -63.41 10.08 -26.15
CA TRP A 231 -62.93 11.44 -25.95
C TRP A 231 -64.13 12.37 -26.15
N ASP A 232 -64.57 13.00 -25.06
CA ASP A 232 -65.74 13.86 -25.04
C ASP A 232 -65.31 15.33 -24.94
N ASP A 233 -65.22 16.01 -26.09
CA ASP A 233 -64.88 17.45 -26.17
C ASP A 233 -66.12 18.33 -26.39
N ARG A 234 -67.35 17.82 -26.18
CA ARG A 234 -68.59 18.54 -26.54
C ARG A 234 -68.78 19.90 -25.85
N GLU A 235 -68.02 20.19 -24.81
CA GLU A 235 -68.02 21.49 -24.12
C GLU A 235 -67.28 22.59 -24.91
N GLU A 236 -66.46 22.21 -25.89
CA GLU A 236 -65.72 23.13 -26.77
C GLU A 236 -66.56 23.58 -27.98
N GLN A 237 -66.27 24.77 -28.52
CA GLN A 237 -67.09 25.44 -29.54
C GLN A 237 -67.27 24.65 -30.85
N PHE A 238 -66.38 23.71 -31.14
CA PHE A 238 -66.45 22.78 -32.28
C PHE A 238 -66.17 21.33 -31.85
N GLY A 239 -66.32 21.05 -30.56
CA GLY A 239 -65.96 19.76 -30.00
C GLY A 239 -67.03 18.70 -30.23
N ASP A 240 -66.57 17.45 -30.22
CA ASP A 240 -67.37 16.28 -30.54
C ASP A 240 -67.01 15.10 -29.65
N CYS A 241 -67.86 14.07 -29.67
CA CYS A 241 -67.68 12.87 -28.87
C CYS A 241 -67.13 11.75 -29.77
N ARG A 242 -65.83 11.48 -29.66
CA ARG A 242 -65.10 10.56 -30.53
C ARG A 242 -64.81 9.25 -29.82
N LYS A 243 -64.79 8.17 -30.59
CA LYS A 243 -64.50 6.82 -30.08
C LYS A 243 -63.09 6.42 -30.49
N PHE A 244 -62.31 5.94 -29.53
CA PHE A 244 -60.95 5.47 -29.74
C PHE A 244 -60.78 4.05 -29.23
N THR A 245 -59.86 3.33 -29.84
CA THR A 245 -59.36 2.05 -29.35
C THR A 245 -57.91 2.22 -28.94
N ILE A 246 -57.63 1.99 -27.66
CA ILE A 246 -56.27 2.05 -27.11
C ILE A 246 -55.71 0.63 -27.07
N GLN A 247 -54.55 0.43 -27.68
CA GLN A 247 -53.83 -0.83 -27.70
C GLN A 247 -52.53 -0.70 -26.91
N TYR A 248 -52.36 -1.51 -25.85
CA TYR A 248 -51.15 -1.56 -25.03
C TYR A 248 -50.40 -2.87 -25.27
N TYR A 249 -49.16 -2.76 -25.74
CA TYR A 249 -48.31 -3.90 -26.09
C TYR A 249 -47.44 -4.29 -24.90
N LEU A 250 -47.68 -5.47 -24.35
CA LEU A 250 -46.97 -5.96 -23.17
C LEU A 250 -45.50 -6.32 -23.44
N ALA A 251 -45.14 -6.56 -24.71
CA ALA A 251 -43.80 -6.95 -25.13
C ALA A 251 -42.75 -5.83 -24.99
N ASP A 252 -43.16 -4.56 -25.03
CA ASP A 252 -42.25 -3.41 -25.03
C ASP A 252 -42.79 -2.17 -24.30
N ASP A 253 -43.94 -2.29 -23.62
CA ASP A 253 -44.62 -1.23 -22.88
C ASP A 253 -44.93 0.00 -23.73
N THR A 254 -45.37 -0.24 -24.97
CA THR A 254 -45.79 0.80 -25.91
C THR A 254 -47.31 0.84 -26.06
N LEU A 255 -47.81 2.02 -26.43
CA LEU A 255 -49.23 2.29 -26.60
C LEU A 255 -49.49 2.87 -28.00
N GLU A 256 -50.56 2.40 -28.63
CA GLU A 256 -51.09 2.91 -29.90
C GLU A 256 -52.55 3.31 -29.71
N VAL A 257 -52.96 4.44 -30.28
CA VAL A 257 -54.35 4.92 -30.22
C VAL A 257 -54.90 4.99 -31.64
N VAL A 258 -55.93 4.20 -31.88
CA VAL A 258 -56.62 4.07 -33.17
C VAL A 258 -57.96 4.79 -33.08
N GLU A 259 -58.26 5.66 -34.05
CA GLU A 259 -59.56 6.32 -34.15
C GLU A 259 -60.58 5.37 -34.78
N VAL A 260 -61.78 5.33 -34.21
CA VAL A 260 -62.88 4.49 -34.71
C VAL A 260 -63.82 5.36 -35.54
N HIS A 261 -63.75 5.20 -36.86
CA HIS A 261 -64.60 5.92 -37.81
C HIS A 261 -65.94 5.21 -38.03
N GLU A 262 -66.98 6.01 -38.23
CA GLU A 262 -68.33 5.54 -38.54
C GLU A 262 -68.70 5.90 -39.99
N VAL A 263 -69.68 5.19 -40.56
CA VAL A 263 -70.10 5.46 -41.94
C VAL A 263 -70.71 6.86 -42.01
N ASN A 264 -70.19 7.71 -42.91
CA ASN A 264 -70.59 9.11 -43.09
C ASN A 264 -70.32 10.01 -41.87
N ASP A 265 -69.23 9.80 -41.14
CA ASP A 265 -68.82 10.65 -40.00
C ASP A 265 -68.26 12.03 -40.41
N GLY A 266 -67.99 12.23 -41.71
CA GLY A 266 -67.53 13.51 -42.26
C GLY A 266 -66.07 13.82 -41.97
N ARG A 267 -65.28 12.84 -41.50
CA ARG A 267 -63.85 12.97 -41.23
C ARG A 267 -63.01 12.34 -42.33
N ASP A 268 -61.79 12.86 -42.50
CA ASP A 268 -60.81 12.22 -43.37
C ASP A 268 -60.43 10.86 -42.76
N PRO A 269 -60.41 9.74 -43.52
CA PRO A 269 -60.12 8.41 -43.00
C PRO A 269 -58.65 8.26 -42.59
N PHE A 270 -58.27 8.89 -41.48
CA PHE A 270 -56.98 8.72 -40.83
C PHE A 270 -57.10 7.71 -39.68
N PRO A 271 -56.42 6.56 -39.74
CA PRO A 271 -56.68 5.45 -38.82
C PRO A 271 -56.07 5.63 -37.42
N LEU A 272 -55.06 6.48 -37.24
CA LEU A 272 -54.27 6.54 -36.01
C LEU A 272 -54.33 7.93 -35.38
N LEU A 273 -54.73 8.04 -34.12
CA LEU A 273 -54.54 9.27 -33.36
C LEU A 273 -53.10 9.38 -32.84
N LEU A 274 -52.54 8.26 -32.36
CA LEU A 274 -51.19 8.20 -31.81
C LEU A 274 -50.47 6.94 -32.29
N ARG A 275 -49.33 7.14 -32.95
CA ARG A 275 -48.46 6.03 -33.37
C ARG A 275 -47.94 5.25 -32.16
N ARG A 276 -47.73 3.95 -32.34
CA ARG A 276 -47.14 3.08 -31.32
C ARG A 276 -45.87 3.68 -30.74
N SER A 277 -45.93 4.10 -29.50
CA SER A 277 -44.84 4.77 -28.80
C SER A 277 -44.99 4.62 -27.29
N ARG A 278 -43.92 4.94 -26.54
CA ARG A 278 -44.02 5.03 -25.08
C ARG A 278 -44.63 6.38 -24.77
N VAL A 279 -45.68 6.40 -23.94
CA VAL A 279 -46.39 7.62 -23.54
C VAL A 279 -46.07 7.90 -22.08
N PRO A 280 -45.60 9.11 -21.73
CA PRO A 280 -45.38 9.48 -20.34
C PRO A 280 -46.74 9.58 -19.62
N LYS A 281 -46.79 9.13 -18.36
CA LYS A 281 -48.03 9.25 -17.55
C LYS A 281 -48.28 10.69 -17.14
N ASP A 282 -47.22 11.38 -16.73
CA ASP A 282 -47.24 12.79 -16.37
C ASP A 282 -46.52 13.59 -17.44
N ARG A 283 -47.22 14.55 -18.05
CA ARG A 283 -46.65 15.43 -19.07
C ARG A 283 -45.58 16.37 -18.52
N ASP A 284 -45.72 16.74 -17.23
CA ASP A 284 -44.88 17.75 -16.60
C ASP A 284 -43.67 17.16 -15.85
N ASP A 285 -43.63 15.84 -15.64
CA ASP A 285 -42.52 15.12 -14.98
C ASP A 285 -41.92 14.04 -15.91
N VAL A 286 -41.37 14.50 -17.04
CA VAL A 286 -40.74 13.61 -18.03
C VAL A 286 -39.22 13.55 -17.77
N PRO A 287 -38.64 12.35 -17.52
CA PRO A 287 -37.20 12.21 -17.37
C PRO A 287 -36.45 12.67 -18.62
N PRO A 288 -35.25 13.29 -18.48
CA PRO A 288 -34.47 13.77 -19.63
C PRO A 288 -34.00 12.65 -20.58
N THR A 289 -34.15 11.39 -20.19
CA THR A 289 -33.83 10.20 -20.98
C THR A 289 -34.99 9.68 -21.82
N PHE A 290 -36.19 10.26 -21.70
CA PHE A 290 -37.37 9.84 -22.45
C PHE A 290 -37.33 10.37 -23.90
N PRO A 291 -37.70 9.57 -24.91
CA PRO A 291 -37.68 10.03 -26.30
C PRO A 291 -38.72 11.14 -26.51
N SER A 292 -38.25 12.35 -26.81
CA SER A 292 -39.08 13.48 -27.26
C SER A 292 -39.56 13.24 -28.68
N VAL A 293 -40.58 12.41 -28.83
CA VAL A 293 -41.31 12.31 -30.10
C VAL A 293 -42.09 13.61 -30.27
N SER A 294 -41.73 14.34 -31.31
CA SER A 294 -42.29 15.60 -31.78
C SER A 294 -43.82 15.68 -31.66
N MET A 295 -44.30 16.59 -30.82
CA MET A 295 -45.54 17.32 -31.10
C MET A 295 -45.16 18.42 -32.09
N GLU A 296 -45.43 18.21 -33.38
CA GLU A 296 -45.64 19.36 -34.25
C GLU A 296 -47.02 19.91 -33.90
N LEU A 297 -47.04 21.10 -33.32
CA LEU A 297 -48.25 21.88 -33.13
C LEU A 297 -48.63 22.45 -34.50
N THR A 298 -49.76 22.03 -35.05
CA THR A 298 -50.47 22.78 -36.10
C THR A 298 -51.79 23.25 -35.55
#